data_AF-A0A5R2MZK6-F1
#
_entry.id   AF-A0A5R2MZK6-F1
#
_cell.length_a   1.000
_cell.length_b   1.000
_cell.length_c   1.000
_cell.angle_alpha   90.00
_cell.angle_beta   90.00
_cell.angle_gamma   90.00
#
_symmetry.space_group_name_H-M   'P 1'
#
loop_
_entity.id
_entity.type
_entity.pdbx_description
1 polymer ?
#
loop_
_entity_poly.entity_id
_entity_poly.type
_entity_poly.pdbx_seq_one_letter_code
_entity_poly.pdbx_strand_id
1 'polypeptide(L)'
;DRHFDMKDDTCFRIGSITKTFTSVAIMQLVEKGLVDLDVDVSEYLPGFHPVNPFAGRESGPHGSQISLAKLMSHTAGIVREPKSGHYLDSLKPPLADTVAELATSTLKQDPSAGIMHYSNAGIAVVGM
;
A
#
# COMPACT_ATOMS: atom_id res chain seq x y z
N ASP A 1 37.73 -5.54 2.02
CA ASP A 1 36.72 -6.55 2.36
C ASP A 1 36.27 -6.45 3.79
N ARG A 2 34.95 -6.51 4.03
CA ARG A 2 34.38 -6.70 5.36
C ARG A 2 33.71 -8.08 5.36
N HIS A 3 34.44 -9.09 5.82
CA HIS A 3 33.88 -10.40 6.12
C HIS A 3 33.41 -10.39 7.57
N PHE A 4 32.11 -10.57 7.76
CA PHE A 4 31.52 -10.87 9.06
C PHE A 4 31.00 -12.30 9.01
N ASP A 5 31.26 -13.07 10.06
CA ASP A 5 30.71 -14.42 10.19
C ASP A 5 29.18 -14.35 10.29
N MET A 6 28.51 -15.22 9.54
CA MET A 6 27.07 -15.38 9.59
C MET A 6 26.67 -16.02 10.93
N LYS A 7 25.74 -15.38 11.64
CA LYS A 7 25.20 -15.86 12.92
C LYS A 7 23.67 -15.94 12.87
N ASP A 8 23.09 -16.74 13.75
CA ASP A 8 21.65 -16.85 13.94
C ASP A 8 20.98 -15.51 14.34
N ASP A 9 21.72 -14.63 15.00
CA ASP A 9 21.30 -13.28 15.40
C ASP A 9 21.65 -12.17 14.37
N THR A 10 22.12 -12.54 13.17
CA THR A 10 22.46 -11.54 12.14
C THR A 10 21.20 -10.81 11.66
N CYS A 11 21.18 -9.49 11.80
CA CYS A 11 20.08 -8.66 11.32
C CYS A 11 20.12 -8.43 9.80
N PHE A 12 18.99 -8.67 9.13
CA PHE A 12 18.83 -8.44 7.69
C PHE A 12 17.74 -7.42 7.39
N ARG A 13 17.90 -6.74 6.25
CA ARG A 13 16.77 -6.04 5.63
C ARG A 13 15.87 -7.07 4.94
N ILE A 14 14.76 -7.41 5.58
CA ILE A 14 13.83 -8.46 5.12
C ILE A 14 12.99 -8.06 3.88
N GLY A 15 13.10 -6.81 3.43
CA GLY A 15 12.43 -6.32 2.23
C GLY A 15 10.93 -6.57 2.25
N SER A 16 10.40 -7.18 1.19
CA SER A 16 8.96 -7.38 1.04
C SER A 16 8.32 -8.36 2.03
N ILE A 17 9.09 -9.08 2.85
CA ILE A 17 8.54 -9.86 3.97
C ILE A 17 7.80 -8.93 4.97
N THR A 18 8.21 -7.66 5.07
CA THR A 18 7.52 -6.65 5.90
C THR A 18 6.03 -6.53 5.58
N LYS A 19 5.60 -6.75 4.32
CA LYS A 19 4.19 -6.64 3.92
C LYS A 19 3.29 -7.57 4.72
N THR A 20 3.76 -8.79 4.99
CA THR A 20 3.02 -9.77 5.79
C THR A 20 2.75 -9.24 7.19
N PHE A 21 3.74 -8.61 7.83
CA PHE A 21 3.58 -8.03 9.15
C PHE A 21 2.65 -6.82 9.14
N THR A 22 2.76 -5.95 8.13
CA THR A 22 1.82 -4.82 7.95
C THR A 22 0.38 -5.32 7.79
N SER A 23 0.15 -6.34 6.97
CA SER A 23 -1.19 -6.91 6.79
C SER A 23 -1.72 -7.57 8.07
N VAL A 24 -0.88 -8.28 8.83
CA VAL A 24 -1.29 -8.85 10.12
C VAL A 24 -1.68 -7.75 11.11
N ALA A 25 -0.92 -6.64 11.16
CA ALA A 25 -1.26 -5.51 12.02
C ALA A 25 -2.65 -4.91 11.67
N ILE A 26 -2.96 -4.77 10.38
CA ILE A 26 -4.30 -4.34 9.95
C ILE A 26 -5.37 -5.35 10.36
N MET A 27 -5.15 -6.65 10.12
CA MET A 27 -6.13 -7.68 10.51
C MET A 27 -6.38 -7.69 12.03
N GLN A 28 -5.37 -7.39 12.86
CA GLN A 28 -5.56 -7.22 14.30
C GLN A 28 -6.43 -5.99 14.65
N LEU A 29 -6.42 -4.94 13.84
CA LEU A 29 -7.34 -3.81 13.99
C LEU A 29 -8.76 -4.17 13.54
N VAL A 30 -8.88 -4.98 12.48
CA VAL A 30 -10.17 -5.53 12.00
C VAL A 30 -10.82 -6.39 13.08
N GLU A 31 -10.07 -7.31 13.69
CA GLU A 31 -10.58 -8.16 14.79
C GLU A 31 -11.08 -7.34 15.99
N LYS A 32 -10.52 -6.15 16.20
CA LYS A 32 -10.96 -5.21 17.25
C LYS A 32 -12.12 -4.32 16.83
N GLY A 33 -12.59 -4.41 15.58
CA GLY A 33 -13.63 -3.55 15.01
C GLY A 33 -13.19 -2.09 14.84
N LEU A 34 -11.89 -1.82 14.76
CA LEU A 34 -11.35 -0.46 14.63
C LEU A 34 -11.21 -0.01 13.16
N VAL A 35 -11.09 -0.97 12.24
CA VAL A 35 -11.04 -0.72 10.80
C VAL A 35 -11.88 -1.78 10.06
N ASP A 36 -12.36 -1.40 8.89
CA ASP A 36 -13.13 -2.19 7.95
C ASP A 36 -12.29 -2.35 6.67
N LEU A 37 -12.25 -3.56 6.14
CA LEU A 37 -11.43 -3.91 4.99
C LEU A 37 -12.01 -3.42 3.65
N ASP A 38 -13.31 -3.20 3.60
CA ASP A 38 -14.06 -3.06 2.35
C ASP A 38 -14.51 -1.62 2.08
N VAL A 39 -14.47 -0.75 3.09
CA VAL A 39 -14.68 0.70 2.94
C VAL A 39 -13.52 1.36 2.19
N ASP A 40 -13.76 2.55 1.64
CA ASP A 40 -12.71 3.32 1.01
C ASP A 40 -11.68 3.80 2.05
N VAL A 41 -10.39 3.74 1.71
CA VAL A 41 -9.31 4.11 2.63
C VAL A 41 -9.36 5.58 3.03
N SER A 42 -10.04 6.43 2.25
CA SER A 42 -10.24 7.84 2.60
C SER A 42 -11.07 8.05 3.87
N GLU A 43 -11.81 7.04 4.35
CA GLU A 43 -12.45 7.07 5.68
C GLU A 43 -11.42 7.14 6.81
N TYR A 44 -10.23 6.56 6.61
CA TYR A 44 -9.12 6.60 7.56
C TYR A 44 -8.10 7.70 7.23
N LEU A 45 -7.96 8.00 5.93
CA LEU A 45 -7.02 8.99 5.39
C LEU A 45 -7.79 10.02 4.54
N PRO A 46 -8.48 11.01 5.14
CA PRO A 46 -9.37 11.95 4.42
C PRO A 46 -8.71 12.81 3.35
N GLY A 47 -7.37 12.85 3.29
CA GLY A 47 -6.62 13.54 2.24
C GLY A 47 -6.25 12.65 1.05
N PHE A 48 -6.53 11.34 1.09
CA PHE A 48 -6.05 10.38 0.12
C PHE A 48 -7.05 10.18 -1.03
N HIS A 49 -6.90 10.96 -2.10
CA HIS A 49 -7.81 10.97 -3.25
C HIS A 49 -7.08 10.88 -4.60
N PRO A 50 -6.41 9.75 -4.90
CA PRO A 50 -5.74 9.60 -6.17
C PRO A 50 -6.74 9.69 -7.33
N VAL A 51 -6.30 10.28 -8.44
CA VAL A 51 -7.11 10.43 -9.65
C VAL A 51 -7.44 9.05 -10.20
N ASN A 52 -8.73 8.72 -10.24
CA ASN A 52 -9.24 7.49 -10.82
C ASN A 52 -9.75 7.76 -12.26
N PRO A 53 -8.96 7.49 -13.32
CA PRO A 53 -9.41 7.67 -14.71
C PRO A 53 -10.41 6.59 -15.15
N PHE A 54 -10.67 5.60 -14.28
CA PHE A 54 -11.63 4.52 -14.47
C PHE A 54 -12.93 4.77 -13.70
N ALA A 55 -13.11 5.94 -13.07
CA ALA A 55 -14.34 6.25 -12.36
C ALA A 55 -15.58 6.07 -13.27
N GLY A 56 -16.60 5.38 -12.75
CA GLY A 56 -17.79 5.00 -13.51
C GLY A 56 -17.60 3.80 -14.45
N ARG A 57 -16.39 3.23 -14.53
CA ARG A 57 -16.17 1.91 -15.11
C ARG A 57 -16.28 0.88 -13.99
N GLU A 58 -17.26 0.01 -14.10
CA GLU A 58 -17.37 -1.21 -13.30
C GLU A 58 -17.02 -2.38 -14.20
N SER A 59 -15.74 -2.46 -14.59
CA SER A 59 -15.26 -3.43 -15.57
C SER A 59 -15.22 -4.86 -14.99
N GLY A 60 -15.40 -5.01 -13.68
CA GLY A 60 -15.41 -6.29 -12.98
C GLY A 60 -16.30 -6.27 -11.74
N PRO A 61 -16.35 -7.38 -10.99
CA PRO A 61 -17.31 -7.58 -9.89
C PRO A 61 -16.87 -6.90 -8.59
N HIS A 62 -15.68 -6.32 -8.55
CA HIS A 62 -15.17 -5.64 -7.37
C HIS A 62 -15.62 -4.17 -7.46
N GLY A 63 -16.00 -3.51 -6.37
CA GLY A 63 -16.37 -2.09 -6.44
C GLY A 63 -15.19 -1.20 -6.89
N SER A 64 -15.42 0.08 -7.18
CA SER A 64 -14.34 1.00 -7.61
C SER A 64 -13.53 1.63 -6.46
N GLN A 65 -13.91 1.38 -5.21
CA GLN A 65 -13.28 1.97 -4.03
C GLN A 65 -11.85 1.47 -3.82
N ILE A 66 -11.01 2.30 -3.22
CA ILE A 66 -9.63 1.95 -2.86
C ILE A 66 -9.66 1.48 -1.40
N SER A 67 -9.90 0.19 -1.17
CA SER A 67 -10.04 -0.36 0.18
C SER A 67 -8.74 -0.96 0.73
N LEU A 68 -8.66 -1.14 2.06
CA LEU A 68 -7.53 -1.82 2.71
C LEU A 68 -7.33 -3.23 2.15
N ALA A 69 -8.40 -3.99 1.89
CA ALA A 69 -8.31 -5.30 1.26
C ALA A 69 -7.57 -5.23 -0.08
N LYS A 70 -7.97 -4.29 -0.96
CA LYS A 70 -7.37 -4.14 -2.30
C LYS A 70 -5.95 -3.62 -2.27
N LEU A 71 -5.61 -2.75 -1.31
CA LEU A 71 -4.24 -2.27 -1.14
C LEU A 71 -3.32 -3.42 -0.71
N MET A 72 -3.74 -4.23 0.25
CA MET A 72 -2.99 -5.40 0.74
C MET A 72 -2.92 -6.55 -0.28
N SER A 73 -3.95 -6.73 -1.11
CA SER A 73 -3.97 -7.74 -2.18
C SER A 73 -3.37 -7.25 -3.49
N HIS A 74 -2.83 -6.03 -3.55
CA HIS A 74 -2.28 -5.43 -4.77
C HIS A 74 -3.27 -5.30 -5.93
N THR A 75 -4.55 -5.03 -5.67
CA THR A 75 -5.60 -4.86 -6.70
C THR A 75 -6.23 -3.46 -6.68
N ALA A 76 -5.74 -2.55 -5.83
CA ALA A 76 -6.23 -1.18 -5.72
C ALA A 76 -5.85 -0.26 -6.90
N GLY A 77 -5.02 -0.73 -7.85
CA GLY A 77 -4.59 0.05 -9.00
C GLY A 77 -3.56 1.15 -8.70
N ILE A 78 -3.03 1.24 -7.47
CA ILE A 78 -1.99 2.19 -7.09
C ILE A 78 -0.69 1.94 -7.88
N VAL A 79 0.05 3.02 -8.18
CA VAL A 79 1.39 2.95 -8.80
C VAL A 79 2.32 1.97 -8.10
N ARG A 80 3.31 1.41 -8.79
CA ARG A 80 4.20 0.39 -8.20
C ARG A 80 5.05 0.96 -7.06
N GLU A 81 5.70 2.10 -7.30
CA GLU A 81 6.54 2.81 -6.34
C GLU A 81 6.05 4.26 -6.22
N PRO A 82 6.16 4.88 -5.03
CA PRO A 82 6.06 6.34 -4.93
C PRO A 82 7.28 7.01 -5.60
N LYS A 83 7.19 8.31 -5.92
CA LYS A 83 8.36 9.04 -6.44
C LYS A 83 9.37 9.30 -5.34
N SER A 84 8.91 9.48 -4.10
CA SER A 84 9.72 9.68 -2.90
C SER A 84 9.42 8.64 -1.82
N GLY A 85 10.43 8.23 -1.03
CA GLY A 85 10.29 7.23 0.03
C GLY A 85 10.25 5.77 -0.43
N HIS A 86 10.54 5.48 -1.70
CA HIS A 86 10.74 4.11 -2.17
C HIS A 86 12.05 3.51 -1.63
N TYR A 87 12.21 2.19 -1.68
CA TYR A 87 13.32 1.47 -1.02
C TYR A 87 14.74 1.80 -1.54
N LEU A 88 14.86 2.49 -2.68
CA LEU A 88 16.10 2.99 -3.27
C LEU A 88 16.34 4.48 -2.98
N ASP A 89 15.37 5.18 -2.39
CA ASP A 89 15.48 6.59 -2.06
C ASP A 89 16.40 6.77 -0.85
N SER A 90 17.50 7.50 -1.05
CA SER A 90 18.45 7.82 0.00
C SER A 90 17.95 8.88 0.97
N LEU A 91 16.98 9.72 0.56
CA LEU A 91 16.44 10.80 1.38
C LEU A 91 15.54 10.29 2.50
N LYS A 92 14.87 9.14 2.29
CA LYS A 92 14.00 8.47 3.27
C LYS A 92 13.05 9.47 3.97
N PRO A 93 12.19 10.17 3.22
CA PRO A 93 11.23 11.09 3.81
C PRO A 93 10.31 10.37 4.81
N PRO A 94 9.68 11.12 5.74
CA PRO A 94 8.59 10.61 6.55
C PRO A 94 7.53 9.91 5.71
N LEU A 95 6.94 8.83 6.24
CA LEU A 95 5.87 8.08 5.55
C LEU A 95 4.70 8.98 5.15
N ALA A 96 4.36 9.94 6.00
CA ALA A 96 3.30 10.91 5.76
C ALA A 96 3.52 11.71 4.46
N ASP A 97 4.76 12.11 4.17
CA ASP A 97 5.10 12.87 2.97
C ASP A 97 4.96 12.00 1.71
N THR A 98 5.42 10.74 1.80
CA THR A 98 5.22 9.75 0.73
C THR A 98 3.74 9.50 0.44
N VAL A 99 2.91 9.35 1.48
CA VAL A 99 1.46 9.12 1.32
C VAL A 99 0.76 10.37 0.79
N ALA A 100 1.16 11.57 1.23
CA ALA A 100 0.63 12.83 0.71
C ALA A 100 0.96 13.03 -0.78
N GLU A 101 2.14 12.62 -1.24
CA GLU A 101 2.47 12.60 -2.66
C GLU A 101 1.57 11.63 -3.45
N LEU A 102 1.36 10.42 -2.91
CA LEU A 102 0.53 9.39 -3.52
C LEU A 102 -0.96 9.77 -3.60
N ALA A 103 -1.43 10.58 -2.65
CA ALA A 103 -2.80 11.06 -2.57
C ALA A 103 -3.28 11.81 -3.81
N THR A 104 -2.37 12.28 -4.67
CA THR A 104 -2.70 12.96 -5.92
C THR A 104 -2.22 12.21 -7.16
N SER A 105 -1.72 10.98 -6.98
CA SER A 105 -1.27 10.12 -8.09
C SER A 105 -2.45 9.64 -8.95
N THR A 106 -2.17 9.14 -10.14
CA THR A 106 -3.18 8.55 -11.03
C THR A 106 -3.15 7.03 -10.95
N LEU A 107 -4.30 6.40 -10.77
CA LEU A 107 -4.42 4.94 -10.78
C LEU A 107 -3.92 4.35 -12.11
N LYS A 108 -3.25 3.20 -12.03
CA LYS A 108 -2.71 2.45 -13.16
C LYS A 108 -3.64 1.36 -13.65
N GLN A 109 -4.54 0.90 -12.79
CA GLN A 109 -5.53 -0.12 -13.13
C GLN A 109 -6.88 0.23 -12.49
N ASP A 110 -7.94 -0.27 -13.11
CA ASP A 110 -9.30 -0.18 -12.60
C ASP A 110 -9.44 -1.09 -11.35
N PRO A 111 -9.70 -0.53 -10.16
CA PRO A 111 -9.86 -1.33 -8.95
C PRO A 111 -11.05 -2.31 -9.03
N SER A 112 -12.03 -2.03 -9.88
CA SER A 112 -13.20 -2.89 -10.05
C SER A 112 -12.90 -4.19 -10.81
N ALA A 113 -11.84 -4.16 -11.63
CA ALA A 113 -11.44 -5.31 -12.43
C ALA A 113 -10.77 -6.41 -11.59
N GLY A 114 -10.29 -6.11 -10.37
CA GLY A 114 -9.61 -7.08 -9.51
C GLY A 114 -8.25 -7.56 -10.06
N ILE A 115 -7.68 -6.84 -11.03
CA ILE A 115 -6.41 -7.22 -11.65
C ILE A 115 -5.27 -6.89 -10.68
N MET A 116 -4.36 -7.85 -10.52
CA MET A 116 -3.19 -7.68 -9.66
C MET A 116 -2.16 -6.75 -10.32
N HIS A 117 -1.72 -5.75 -9.55
CA HIS A 117 -0.62 -4.85 -9.84
C HIS A 117 0.20 -4.62 -8.57
N TYR A 118 1.32 -5.32 -8.48
CA TYR A 118 2.23 -5.23 -7.34
C TYR A 118 2.60 -3.78 -7.02
N SER A 119 2.37 -3.37 -5.76
CA SER A 119 2.53 -1.98 -5.35
C SER A 119 3.12 -1.87 -3.94
N ASN A 120 4.34 -1.33 -3.87
CA ASN A 120 4.95 -0.88 -2.61
C ASN A 120 4.28 0.40 -2.12
N ALA A 121 3.90 1.30 -3.02
CA ALA A 121 3.14 2.50 -2.69
C ALA A 121 1.81 2.17 -2.00
N GLY A 122 1.08 1.16 -2.48
CA GLY A 122 -0.16 0.70 -1.86
C GLY A 122 0.07 0.22 -0.42
N ILE A 123 1.16 -0.49 -0.16
CA ILE A 123 1.51 -0.90 1.22
C ILE A 123 1.98 0.29 2.08
N ALA A 124 2.63 1.29 1.49
CA ALA A 124 2.97 2.52 2.21
C ALA A 124 1.71 3.23 2.71
N VAL A 125 0.64 3.26 1.91
CA VAL A 125 -0.68 3.78 2.32
C VAL A 125 -1.27 2.94 3.46
N VAL A 126 -1.17 1.61 3.40
CA VAL A 126 -1.67 0.73 4.47
C VAL A 126 -0.92 0.94 5.80
N GLY A 127 0.35 1.31 5.75
CA GLY A 127 1.17 1.53 6.94
C GLY A 127 0.97 2.88 7.64
N MET A 128 0.16 3.78 7.06
CA MET A 128 -0.15 5.12 7.58
C MET A 128 -1.41 5.09 8.44
#